data_AF-A0A427FYK7-F1
#
_entry.id   AF-A0A427FYK7-F1
#
_cell.length_a   1.000
_cell.length_b   1.000
_cell.length_c   1.000
_cell.angle_alpha   90.00
_cell.angle_beta   90.00
_cell.angle_gamma   90.00
#
_symmetry.space_group_name_H-M   'P 1'
#
loop_
_entity.id
_entity.type
_entity.pdbx_description
1 polymer ?
#
loop_
_entity_poly.entity_id
_entity_poly.type
_entity_poly.pdbx_seq_one_letter_code
_entity_poly.pdbx_strand_id
1 'polypeptide(L)'
;MIIKRLGDDMNIIIKSVEHDSEDGINFIVVEFFVDGDYYRHALEDERFLDRSSLDLDSDTLDAVQQALYAFIDAHAVSTELYDIDDLSHQAKLLGYRLGTRYVLDQLGETVQLVEVTDRYRKMVISFNDRPECAFWLRGQLADPLLEEGPVKRVNANIPKPLHDDFKAMCVRRGVDMQDVLTELIIGWMK
;
A
#
# COMPACT_ATOMS: atom_id res chain seq x y z
N MET A 1 -16.39 4.37 -15.32
CA MET A 1 -16.72 3.70 -16.62
C MET A 1 -16.52 4.72 -17.73
N ILE A 2 -15.51 4.54 -18.58
CA ILE A 2 -15.32 5.35 -19.79
C ILE A 2 -15.72 4.49 -20.98
N ILE A 3 -16.59 5.01 -21.83
CA ILE A 3 -16.95 4.41 -23.12
C ILE A 3 -16.38 5.32 -24.20
N LYS A 4 -15.32 4.88 -24.88
CA LYS A 4 -14.76 5.60 -26.03
C LYS A 4 -15.11 4.81 -27.29
N ARG A 5 -15.88 5.45 -28.17
CA ARG A 5 -16.32 4.88 -29.45
C ARG A 5 -15.35 5.31 -30.54
N LEU A 6 -14.73 4.36 -31.22
CA LEU A 6 -13.81 4.62 -32.33
C LEU A 6 -14.34 3.91 -33.58
N GLY A 7 -15.18 4.60 -34.36
CA GLY A 7 -15.83 4.01 -35.54
C GLY A 7 -17.06 3.15 -35.20
N ASP A 8 -17.67 2.58 -36.25
CA ASP A 8 -18.95 1.85 -36.14
C ASP A 8 -18.82 0.47 -35.45
N ASP A 9 -17.61 -0.10 -35.36
CA ASP A 9 -17.39 -1.46 -34.81
C ASP A 9 -16.57 -1.53 -33.49
N MET A 10 -16.05 -0.41 -32.97
CA MET A 10 -15.15 -0.45 -31.79
C MET A 10 -15.74 0.25 -30.56
N ASN A 11 -16.03 -0.54 -29.51
CA ASN A 11 -16.47 -0.07 -28.19
C ASN A 11 -15.47 -0.50 -27.11
N ILE A 12 -14.55 0.40 -26.73
CA ILE A 12 -13.70 0.17 -25.55
C ILE A 12 -14.51 0.57 -24.30
N ILE A 13 -14.79 -0.40 -23.43
CA ILE A 13 -15.44 -0.18 -22.13
C ILE A 13 -14.44 -0.53 -21.04
N ILE A 14 -13.87 0.47 -20.36
CA ILE A 14 -12.93 0.24 -19.24
C ILE A 14 -13.72 0.30 -17.92
N LYS A 15 -13.63 -0.77 -17.13
CA LYS A 15 -14.17 -0.87 -15.77
C LYS A 15 -13.02 -0.99 -14.78
N SER A 16 -13.09 -0.24 -13.68
CA SER A 16 -12.28 -0.53 -12.49
C SER A 16 -13.05 -1.55 -11.66
N VAL A 17 -12.37 -2.58 -11.18
CA VAL A 17 -12.92 -3.53 -10.21
C VAL A 17 -12.23 -3.24 -8.88
N GLU A 18 -12.96 -2.62 -7.96
CA GLU A 18 -12.53 -2.55 -6.56
C GLU A 18 -12.61 -3.96 -5.98
N HIS A 19 -11.49 -4.47 -5.47
CA HIS A 19 -11.50 -5.74 -4.78
C HIS A 19 -11.91 -5.52 -3.33
N ASP A 20 -12.98 -6.20 -2.92
CA ASP A 20 -13.44 -6.29 -1.52
C ASP A 20 -12.58 -7.31 -0.75
N SER A 21 -11.25 -7.23 -0.88
CA SER A 21 -10.35 -8.02 -0.03
C SER A 21 -10.04 -7.22 1.21
N GLU A 22 -10.20 -7.83 2.38
CA GLU A 22 -9.69 -7.33 3.68
C GLU A 22 -8.19 -6.96 3.65
N ASP A 23 -7.47 -7.35 2.59
CA ASP A 23 -6.03 -7.23 2.39
C ASP A 23 -5.55 -5.97 1.61
N GLY A 24 -6.46 -5.10 1.16
CA GLY A 24 -6.12 -3.77 0.63
C GLY A 24 -5.19 -3.71 -0.59
N ILE A 25 -5.04 -4.81 -1.36
CA ILE A 25 -4.23 -4.79 -2.60
C ILE A 25 -5.08 -4.21 -3.72
N ASN A 26 -4.78 -2.99 -4.14
CA ASN A 26 -5.38 -2.39 -5.33
C ASN A 26 -4.64 -2.93 -6.56
N PHE A 27 -5.24 -3.88 -7.28
CA PHE A 27 -4.84 -4.18 -8.66
C PHE A 27 -5.95 -3.73 -9.61
N ILE A 28 -5.56 -3.14 -10.74
CA ILE A 28 -6.50 -2.69 -11.76
C ILE A 28 -6.72 -3.85 -12.73
N VAL A 29 -7.93 -4.42 -12.75
CA VAL A 29 -8.33 -5.30 -13.85
C VAL A 29 -8.91 -4.45 -14.96
N VAL A 30 -8.26 -4.46 -16.12
CA VAL A 30 -8.80 -3.86 -17.33
C VAL A 30 -9.54 -4.94 -18.10
N GLU A 31 -10.84 -4.77 -18.20
CA GLU A 31 -11.67 -5.53 -19.14
C GLU A 31 -12.00 -4.62 -20.32
N PHE A 32 -11.94 -5.13 -21.56
CA PHE A 32 -12.39 -4.41 -22.75
C PHE A 32 -12.84 -5.38 -23.85
N PHE A 33 -13.59 -4.85 -24.83
CA PHE A 33 -14.06 -5.60 -25.99
C PHE A 33 -13.51 -4.98 -27.27
N VAL A 34 -13.03 -5.79 -28.19
CA VAL A 34 -12.64 -5.39 -29.55
C VAL A 34 -13.28 -6.38 -30.52
N ASP A 35 -14.02 -5.89 -31.51
CA ASP A 35 -14.66 -6.71 -32.56
C ASP A 35 -15.52 -7.90 -32.05
N GLY A 36 -16.07 -7.77 -30.83
CA GLY A 36 -16.87 -8.81 -30.18
C GLY A 36 -16.07 -9.78 -29.30
N ASP A 37 -14.74 -9.73 -29.35
CA ASP A 37 -13.85 -10.51 -28.50
C ASP A 37 -13.60 -9.81 -27.16
N TYR A 38 -13.59 -10.60 -26.09
CA TYR A 38 -13.42 -10.15 -24.72
C TYR A 38 -11.97 -10.30 -24.26
N TYR A 39 -11.40 -9.23 -23.74
CA TYR A 39 -10.07 -9.18 -23.19
C TYR A 39 -10.13 -8.79 -21.72
N ARG A 40 -9.41 -9.54 -20.88
CA ARG A 40 -9.23 -9.26 -19.45
C ARG A 40 -7.75 -9.33 -19.12
N HIS A 41 -7.20 -8.21 -18.70
CA HIS A 41 -5.83 -8.13 -18.20
C HIS A 41 -5.82 -7.56 -16.80
N ALA A 42 -5.23 -8.31 -15.88
CA ALA A 42 -4.88 -7.80 -14.57
C ALA A 42 -3.56 -7.01 -14.71
N LEU A 43 -3.57 -5.73 -14.33
CA LEU A 43 -2.37 -4.92 -14.17
C LEU A 43 -1.74 -5.28 -12.81
N GLU A 44 -1.31 -6.53 -12.66
CA GLU A 44 -0.75 -7.08 -11.41
C GLU A 44 0.76 -6.82 -11.25
N ASP A 45 1.47 -6.40 -12.31
CA ASP A 45 2.94 -6.42 -12.35
C ASP A 45 3.59 -5.21 -13.06
N GLU A 46 3.09 -3.98 -12.90
CA GLU A 46 3.62 -2.75 -13.56
C GLU A 46 3.68 -2.81 -15.10
N ARG A 47 3.24 -3.91 -15.70
CA ARG A 47 3.20 -4.10 -17.14
C ARG A 47 1.89 -3.52 -17.65
N PHE A 48 2.01 -2.40 -18.35
CA PHE A 48 1.01 -2.01 -19.34
C PHE A 48 0.64 -3.20 -20.22
N LEU A 49 -0.57 -3.16 -20.76
CA LEU A 49 -1.13 -4.15 -21.68
C LEU A 49 -0.03 -4.83 -22.52
N ASP A 50 0.20 -6.13 -22.32
CA ASP A 50 1.22 -6.85 -23.07
C ASP A 50 0.77 -6.96 -24.53
N ARG A 51 1.19 -5.99 -25.34
CA ARG A 51 0.84 -5.87 -26.77
C ARG A 51 1.19 -7.13 -27.57
N SER A 52 2.15 -7.92 -27.11
CA SER A 52 2.56 -9.16 -27.79
C SER A 52 1.60 -10.33 -27.52
N SER A 53 0.80 -10.23 -26.46
CA SER A 53 -0.22 -11.21 -26.09
C SER A 53 -1.56 -11.00 -26.80
N LEU A 54 -1.70 -9.87 -27.50
CA LEU A 54 -2.94 -9.45 -28.16
C LEU A 54 -2.76 -9.48 -29.67
N ASP A 55 -3.58 -10.29 -30.34
CA ASP A 55 -3.64 -10.35 -31.80
C ASP A 55 -4.50 -9.19 -32.35
N LEU A 56 -4.01 -7.96 -32.14
CA LEU A 56 -4.67 -6.71 -32.54
C LEU A 56 -3.71 -5.86 -33.37
N ASP A 57 -4.25 -5.04 -34.28
CA ASP A 57 -3.44 -4.11 -35.07
C ASP A 57 -2.85 -2.97 -34.21
N SER A 58 -1.82 -2.32 -34.74
CA SER A 58 -1.08 -1.28 -34.02
C SER A 58 -1.95 -0.09 -33.62
N ASP A 59 -2.89 0.33 -34.49
CA ASP A 59 -3.73 1.50 -34.25
C ASP A 59 -4.75 1.20 -33.15
N THR A 60 -5.32 -0.01 -33.14
CA THR A 60 -6.19 -0.50 -32.07
C THR A 60 -5.45 -0.60 -30.74
N LEU A 61 -4.23 -1.16 -30.73
CA LEU A 61 -3.40 -1.24 -29.53
C LEU A 61 -3.06 0.16 -28.96
N ASP A 62 -2.73 1.12 -29.83
CA ASP A 62 -2.44 2.50 -29.42
C ASP A 62 -3.69 3.20 -28.87
N ALA A 63 -4.85 2.96 -29.48
CA ALA A 63 -6.13 3.48 -28.99
C ALA A 63 -6.51 2.93 -27.61
N VAL A 64 -6.30 1.64 -27.38
CA VAL A 64 -6.52 0.99 -26.07
C VAL A 64 -5.55 1.55 -25.02
N GLN A 65 -4.26 1.66 -25.36
CA GLN A 65 -3.24 2.22 -24.49
C GLN A 65 -3.55 3.68 -24.10
N GLN A 66 -3.98 4.50 -25.06
CA GLN A 66 -4.35 5.89 -24.81
C GLN A 66 -5.60 6.00 -23.94
N ALA A 67 -6.58 5.12 -24.15
CA ALA A 67 -7.78 5.06 -23.30
C ALA A 67 -7.44 4.64 -21.87
N LEU A 68 -6.48 3.72 -21.70
CA LEU A 68 -5.95 3.31 -20.39
C LEU A 68 -5.27 4.46 -19.66
N TYR A 69 -4.37 5.19 -20.32
CA TYR A 69 -3.72 6.36 -19.72
C TYR A 69 -4.73 7.43 -19.29
N ALA A 70 -5.70 7.74 -20.15
CA ALA A 70 -6.75 8.70 -19.84
C ALA A 70 -7.63 8.24 -18.66
N PHE A 71 -7.88 6.92 -18.55
CA PHE A 71 -8.62 6.36 -17.43
C PHE A 71 -7.85 6.48 -16.10
N ILE A 72 -6.58 6.08 -16.10
CA ILE A 72 -5.67 6.15 -14.94
C ILE A 72 -5.55 7.59 -14.44
N ASP A 73 -5.30 8.54 -15.34
CA ASP A 73 -5.17 9.96 -15.02
C ASP A 73 -6.48 10.55 -14.47
N ALA A 74 -7.61 10.26 -15.12
CA ALA A 74 -8.92 10.80 -14.71
C ALA A 74 -9.42 10.25 -13.37
N HIS A 75 -8.96 9.08 -12.94
CA HIS A 75 -9.40 8.43 -11.69
C HIS A 75 -8.30 8.38 -10.63
N ALA A 76 -7.17 9.07 -10.84
CA ALA A 76 -6.01 9.09 -9.94
C ALA A 76 -5.59 7.69 -9.47
N VAL A 77 -5.67 6.71 -10.37
CA VAL A 77 -5.38 5.33 -10.00
C VAL A 77 -3.87 5.18 -9.87
N SER A 78 -3.37 4.86 -8.67
CA SER A 78 -1.96 4.53 -8.51
C SER A 78 -1.65 3.27 -9.31
N THR A 79 -0.78 3.40 -10.32
CA THR A 79 -0.22 2.25 -11.05
C THR A 79 0.97 1.64 -10.32
N GLU A 80 1.48 2.32 -9.30
CA GLU A 80 2.46 1.75 -8.37
C GLU A 80 1.69 0.84 -7.41
N LEU A 81 1.76 -0.48 -7.64
CA LEU A 81 1.08 -1.50 -6.84
C LEU A 81 1.41 -1.41 -5.34
N TYR A 82 2.60 -0.88 -5.02
CA TYR A 82 3.07 -0.67 -3.66
C TYR A 82 3.73 0.70 -3.52
N ASP A 83 3.09 1.58 -2.76
CA ASP A 83 3.65 2.88 -2.37
C ASP A 83 4.85 2.65 -1.42
N ILE A 84 5.97 3.31 -1.70
CA ILE A 84 7.17 3.22 -0.87
C ILE A 84 6.94 3.78 0.54
N ASP A 85 6.02 4.73 0.74
CA ASP A 85 5.68 5.26 2.05
C ASP A 85 4.91 4.23 2.89
N ASP A 86 3.98 3.50 2.26
CA ASP A 86 3.26 2.39 2.89
C ASP A 86 4.20 1.24 3.25
N LEU A 87 5.08 0.85 2.33
CA LEU A 87 6.11 -0.17 2.61
C LEU A 87 7.05 0.29 3.74
N SER A 88 7.40 1.58 3.76
CA SER A 88 8.21 2.16 4.84
C SER A 88 7.48 2.13 6.18
N HIS A 89 6.16 2.29 6.18
CA HIS A 89 5.35 2.13 7.39
C HIS A 89 5.34 0.68 7.87
N GLN A 90 5.17 -0.29 6.98
CA GLN A 90 5.21 -1.72 7.31
C GLN A 90 6.58 -2.15 7.82
N ALA A 91 7.67 -1.68 7.21
CA ALA A 91 9.03 -1.93 7.68
C ALA A 91 9.26 -1.37 9.10
N LYS A 92 8.75 -0.16 9.39
CA LYS A 92 8.77 0.40 10.75
C LYS A 92 7.99 -0.46 11.74
N LEU A 93 6.80 -0.93 11.37
CA LEU A 93 5.98 -1.81 12.21
C LEU A 93 6.71 -3.12 12.53
N LEU A 94 7.30 -3.76 11.52
CA LEU A 94 8.11 -4.95 11.69
C LEU A 94 9.29 -4.67 12.63
N GLY A 95 9.97 -3.55 12.42
CA GLY A 95 11.04 -3.08 13.30
C GLY A 95 10.56 -2.96 14.74
N TYR A 96 9.44 -2.27 14.97
CA TYR A 96 8.86 -2.16 16.30
C TYR A 96 8.59 -3.53 16.91
N ARG A 97 7.96 -4.46 16.18
CA ARG A 97 7.72 -5.82 16.68
C ARG A 97 9.01 -6.56 17.06
N LEU A 98 10.07 -6.34 16.31
CA LEU A 98 11.38 -6.96 16.54
C LEU A 98 12.31 -6.12 17.45
N GLY A 99 11.82 -5.04 18.07
CA GLY A 99 12.63 -4.15 18.92
C GLY A 99 13.79 -3.46 18.20
N THR A 100 13.68 -3.32 16.89
CA THR A 100 14.72 -2.81 15.98
C THR A 100 14.18 -1.62 15.19
N ARG A 101 15.03 -0.69 14.75
CA ARG A 101 14.58 0.40 13.88
C ARG A 101 14.93 0.08 12.45
N TYR A 102 13.92 -0.27 11.65
CA TYR A 102 14.06 -0.44 10.22
C TYR A 102 13.61 0.79 9.45
N VAL A 103 14.27 1.03 8.32
CA VAL A 103 13.87 1.97 7.28
C VAL A 103 14.02 1.29 5.91
N LEU A 104 13.31 1.81 4.91
CA LEU A 104 13.54 1.44 3.52
C LEU A 104 14.33 2.55 2.84
N ASP A 105 15.38 2.16 2.11
CA ASP A 105 16.08 3.04 1.18
C ASP A 105 15.72 2.58 -0.25
N GLN A 106 15.27 3.50 -1.10
CA GLN A 106 15.00 3.23 -2.51
C GLN A 106 16.15 3.78 -3.38
N LEU A 107 16.71 2.91 -4.23
CA LEU A 107 17.82 3.21 -5.13
C LEU A 107 17.43 2.79 -6.56
N GLY A 108 16.72 3.68 -7.26
CA GLY A 108 16.09 3.34 -8.53
C GLY A 108 14.92 2.39 -8.30
N GLU A 109 14.94 1.23 -8.95
CA GLU A 109 13.93 0.17 -8.79
C GLU A 109 14.18 -0.69 -7.54
N THR A 110 15.44 -0.80 -7.11
CA THR A 110 15.85 -1.61 -5.96
C THR A 110 15.40 -0.97 -4.64
N VAL A 111 14.90 -1.81 -3.73
CA VAL A 111 14.52 -1.42 -2.36
C VAL A 111 15.40 -2.15 -1.35
N GLN A 112 15.88 -1.45 -0.33
CA GLN A 112 16.72 -2.04 0.72
C GLN A 112 16.10 -1.84 2.09
N LEU A 113 15.96 -2.93 2.86
CA LEU A 113 15.65 -2.86 4.28
C LEU A 113 16.94 -2.62 5.06
N VAL A 114 16.97 -1.54 5.82
CA VAL A 114 18.15 -1.11 6.56
C VAL A 114 17.82 -1.02 8.04
N GLU A 115 18.60 -1.70 8.86
CA GLU A 115 18.64 -1.52 10.30
C GLU A 115 19.41 -0.24 10.63
N VAL A 116 18.82 0.62 11.44
CA VAL A 116 19.39 1.89 11.85
C VAL A 116 19.52 1.95 13.36
N THR A 117 20.71 2.25 13.84
CA THR A 117 20.96 2.64 15.23
C THR A 117 21.59 4.03 15.26
N ASP A 118 21.82 4.57 16.46
CA ASP A 118 22.53 5.84 16.62
C ASP A 118 23.98 5.81 16.09
N ARG A 119 24.54 4.62 15.84
CA ARG A 119 25.96 4.44 15.50
C ARG A 119 26.20 3.83 14.13
N TYR A 120 25.25 3.08 13.59
CA TYR A 120 25.41 2.42 12.29
C TYR A 120 24.12 2.31 11.50
N ARG A 121 24.28 2.18 10.18
CA ARG A 121 23.27 1.71 9.25
C ARG A 121 23.76 0.41 8.66
N LYS A 122 22.95 -0.64 8.73
CA LYS A 122 23.29 -1.98 8.23
C LYS A 122 22.18 -2.46 7.33
N MET A 123 22.49 -2.72 6.07
CA MET A 123 21.57 -3.40 5.16
C MET A 123 21.28 -4.80 5.69
N VAL A 124 19.99 -5.12 5.81
CA VAL A 124 19.48 -6.42 6.27
C VAL A 124 19.17 -7.29 5.07
N ILE A 125 18.43 -6.74 4.10
CA ILE A 125 18.00 -7.41 2.88
C ILE A 125 17.84 -6.38 1.76
N SER A 126 18.06 -6.81 0.52
CA SER A 126 17.84 -6.03 -0.70
C SER A 126 16.83 -6.77 -1.57
N PHE A 127 15.93 -6.01 -2.17
CA PHE A 127 14.87 -6.48 -3.06
C PHE A 127 15.08 -5.86 -4.43
N ASN A 128 14.80 -6.62 -5.49
CA ASN A 128 14.97 -6.13 -6.85
C ASN A 128 13.97 -5.01 -7.17
N ASP A 129 12.77 -5.11 -6.61
CA ASP A 129 11.66 -4.19 -6.80
C ASP A 129 10.78 -4.04 -5.54
N ARG A 130 9.76 -3.18 -5.63
CA ARG A 130 8.80 -2.93 -4.54
C ARG A 130 7.85 -4.12 -4.30
N PRO A 131 7.32 -4.83 -5.32
CA PRO A 131 6.54 -6.04 -5.12
C PRO A 131 7.26 -7.11 -4.28
N GLU A 132 8.51 -7.42 -4.58
CA GLU A 132 9.30 -8.40 -3.82
C GLU A 132 9.43 -7.98 -2.35
N CYS A 133 9.67 -6.69 -2.10
CA CYS A 133 9.70 -6.11 -0.74
C CYS A 133 8.35 -6.28 -0.03
N ALA A 134 7.24 -5.99 -0.72
CA ALA A 134 5.88 -6.08 -0.17
C ALA A 134 5.51 -7.51 0.23
N PHE A 135 5.76 -8.48 -0.65
CA PHE A 135 5.51 -9.89 -0.35
C PHE A 135 6.32 -10.37 0.85
N TRP A 136 7.59 -9.96 0.94
CA TRP A 136 8.44 -10.31 2.07
C TRP A 136 7.93 -9.69 3.39
N LEU A 137 7.64 -8.38 3.41
CA LEU A 137 7.15 -7.68 4.60
C LEU A 137 5.83 -8.27 5.10
N ARG A 138 4.90 -8.61 4.19
CA ARG A 138 3.66 -9.30 4.54
C ARG A 138 3.93 -10.66 5.18
N GLY A 139 4.82 -11.46 4.59
CA GLY A 139 5.20 -12.76 5.12
C GLY A 139 5.76 -12.65 6.55
N GLN A 140 6.56 -11.62 6.83
CA GLN A 140 7.07 -11.38 8.18
C GLN A 140 5.96 -10.94 9.14
N LEU A 141 5.11 -9.98 8.76
CA LEU A 141 4.08 -9.42 9.63
C LEU A 141 2.93 -10.41 9.93
N ALA A 142 2.72 -11.39 9.05
CA ALA A 142 1.76 -12.47 9.21
C ALA A 142 2.34 -13.68 9.96
N ASP A 143 3.63 -13.69 10.31
CA ASP A 143 4.22 -14.79 11.06
C ASP A 143 3.57 -14.90 12.45
N PRO A 144 2.91 -16.03 12.79
CA PRO A 144 2.26 -16.21 14.09
C PRO A 144 3.26 -16.27 15.25
N LEU A 145 4.55 -16.45 14.99
CA LEU A 145 5.63 -16.40 15.98
C LEU A 145 6.22 -14.99 16.13
N LEU A 146 5.79 -14.02 15.33
CA LEU A 146 6.22 -12.63 15.48
C LEU A 146 5.67 -12.09 16.79
N GLU A 147 6.56 -11.95 17.79
CA GLU A 147 6.21 -11.48 19.12
C GLU A 147 5.52 -10.10 19.05
N GLU A 148 4.52 -9.89 19.91
CA GLU A 148 4.00 -8.54 20.16
C GLU A 148 5.19 -7.66 20.56
N GLY A 149 5.35 -6.54 19.86
CA GLY A 149 6.53 -5.69 20.00
C GLY A 149 6.80 -5.29 21.45
N PRO A 150 8.05 -4.91 21.78
CA PRO A 150 8.46 -4.65 23.13
C PRO A 150 7.61 -3.53 23.72
N VAL A 151 6.71 -3.90 24.63
CA VAL A 151 5.89 -2.95 25.39
C VAL A 151 6.82 -2.17 26.30
N LYS A 152 7.16 -0.94 25.88
CA LYS A 152 7.97 -0.03 26.69
C LYS A 152 7.08 0.64 27.73
N ARG A 153 7.41 0.43 29.00
CA ARG A 153 6.82 1.21 30.10
C ARG A 153 7.40 2.61 30.09
N VAL A 154 6.56 3.60 29.81
CA VAL A 154 6.91 5.02 29.96
C VAL A 154 6.43 5.47 31.34
N ASN A 155 7.36 5.78 32.23
CA ASN A 155 7.05 6.41 33.50
C ASN A 155 6.99 7.92 33.29
N ALA A 156 5.80 8.51 33.47
CA ALA A 156 5.58 9.94 33.37
C ALA A 156 5.00 10.48 34.68
N ASN A 157 5.49 11.65 35.11
CA ASN A 157 4.89 12.38 36.22
C ASN A 157 3.77 13.27 35.67
N ILE A 158 2.53 12.89 35.97
CA ILE A 158 1.34 13.62 35.53
C ILE A 158 0.87 14.51 36.68
N PRO A 159 0.68 15.83 36.48
CA PRO A 159 0.09 16.70 37.49
C PRO A 159 -1.27 16.16 37.94
N LYS A 160 -1.52 16.17 39.25
CA LYS A 160 -2.76 15.62 39.83
C LYS A 160 -4.06 16.14 39.18
N PRO A 161 -4.20 17.46 38.89
CA PRO A 161 -5.39 17.96 38.20
C PRO A 161 -5.58 17.34 36.80
N LEU A 162 -4.49 17.22 36.03
CA LEU A 162 -4.53 16.64 34.69
C LEU A 162 -4.90 15.16 34.72
N HIS A 163 -4.40 14.43 35.72
CA HIS A 163 -4.74 13.03 35.92
C HIS A 163 -6.22 12.83 36.29
N ASP A 164 -6.80 13.73 37.09
CA ASP A 164 -8.21 13.67 37.47
C ASP A 164 -9.12 13.98 36.27
N ASP A 165 -8.76 14.98 35.45
CA ASP A 165 -9.45 15.28 34.19
C ASP A 165 -9.35 14.11 33.19
N PHE A 166 -8.18 13.48 33.09
CA PHE A 166 -7.94 12.32 32.24
C PHE A 166 -8.82 11.13 32.66
N LYS A 167 -8.90 10.83 33.97
CA LYS A 167 -9.81 9.80 34.49
C LYS A 167 -11.26 10.10 34.16
N ALA A 168 -11.69 11.35 34.34
CA ALA A 168 -13.06 11.78 34.01
C ALA A 168 -13.37 11.62 32.52
N MET A 169 -12.37 11.76 31.65
CA MET A 169 -12.50 11.51 30.21
C MET A 169 -12.64 10.01 29.91
N CYS A 170 -11.80 9.16 30.51
CA CYS A 170 -11.85 7.70 30.33
C CYS A 170 -13.22 7.13 30.75
N VAL A 171 -13.73 7.57 31.91
CA VAL A 171 -15.05 7.15 32.41
C VAL A 171 -16.18 7.62 31.48
N ARG A 172 -16.12 8.85 30.96
CA ARG A 172 -17.15 9.38 30.03
C ARG A 172 -17.18 8.62 28.71
N ARG A 173 -16.02 8.17 28.22
CA ARG A 173 -15.88 7.45 26.95
C ARG A 173 -16.03 5.93 27.10
N GLY A 174 -15.97 5.40 28.32
CA GLY A 174 -16.09 3.96 28.58
C GLY A 174 -14.90 3.15 28.06
N VAL A 175 -13.70 3.73 28.09
CA VAL A 175 -12.46 3.14 27.52
C VAL A 175 -11.36 3.06 28.57
N ASP A 176 -10.39 2.16 28.37
CA ASP A 176 -9.26 2.00 29.27
C ASP A 176 -8.32 3.22 29.21
N MET A 177 -7.64 3.51 30.32
CA MET A 177 -6.66 4.60 30.39
C MET A 177 -5.52 4.43 29.38
N GLN A 178 -5.08 3.21 29.10
CA GLN A 178 -4.04 2.93 28.11
C GLN A 178 -4.50 3.28 26.70
N ASP A 179 -5.76 3.00 26.36
CA ASP A 179 -6.32 3.28 25.04
C ASP A 179 -6.39 4.79 24.79
N VAL A 180 -6.88 5.56 25.76
CA VAL A 180 -6.93 7.03 25.65
C VAL A 180 -5.52 7.62 25.53
N LEU A 181 -4.56 7.10 26.30
CA LEU A 181 -3.17 7.58 26.23
C LEU A 181 -2.56 7.27 24.85
N THR A 182 -2.85 6.10 24.30
CA THR A 182 -2.38 5.66 22.99
C THR A 182 -2.95 6.54 21.88
N GLU A 183 -4.26 6.82 21.90
CA GLU A 183 -4.90 7.73 20.96
C GLU A 183 -4.27 9.14 20.99
N LEU A 184 -4.00 9.67 22.19
CA LEU A 184 -3.39 10.98 22.35
C LEU A 184 -1.94 11.03 21.82
N ILE A 185 -1.15 9.98 22.06
CA ILE A 185 0.21 9.87 21.54
C ILE A 185 0.18 9.80 20.01
N ILE A 186 -0.69 8.96 19.44
CA ILE A 186 -0.86 8.84 17.98
C ILE A 186 -1.30 10.17 17.38
N GLY A 187 -2.25 10.87 18.01
CA GLY A 187 -2.73 12.18 17.56
C GLY A 187 -1.66 13.28 17.63
N TRP A 188 -0.73 13.20 18.59
CA TRP A 188 0.39 14.15 18.71
C TRP A 188 1.53 13.88 17.72
N MET A 189 1.70 12.63 17.27
CA MET A 189 2.72 12.25 16.30
C MET A 189 2.36 12.57 14.84
N LYS A 190 1.09 12.89 14.56
CA LYS A 190 0.60 13.36 13.25
C LYS A 190 0.81 14.85 13.10
#